data_AF-D5MHS4-F1
#
_entry.id   AF-D5MHS4-F1
#
_cell.length_a   1.000
_cell.length_b   1.000
_cell.length_c   1.000
_cell.angle_alpha   90.00
_cell.angle_beta   90.00
_cell.angle_gamma   90.00
#
_symmetry.space_group_name_H-M   'P 1'
#
loop_
_entity.id
_entity.type
_entity.pdbx_description
1 polymer ?
#
loop_
_entity_poly.entity_id
_entity_poly.type
_entity_poly.pdbx_seq_one_letter_code
_entity_poly.pdbx_strand_id
1 'polypeptide(L)' 'MFGLGIQELLIILVIVMLLFGASRLPELGSGVGKAIRGFKDSLAGKDAIDVTPKKEKDEDKRSDKGKA' A
#
# COMPACT_ATOMS: atom_id res chain seq x y z
N MET A 1 -16.68 27.12 -18.66
CA MET A 1 -16.43 27.49 -17.24
C MET A 1 -15.46 26.48 -16.68
N PHE A 2 -14.28 26.93 -16.24
CA PHE A 2 -13.09 26.17 -15.84
C PHE A 2 -13.35 24.72 -15.39
N GLY A 3 -13.16 23.76 -16.29
CA GLY A 3 -13.04 22.35 -15.93
C GLY A 3 -11.61 22.14 -15.46
N LEU A 4 -11.42 21.82 -14.18
CA LEU A 4 -10.11 21.38 -13.68
C LEU A 4 -9.75 20.09 -14.42
N GLY A 5 -8.93 20.23 -15.46
CA GLY A 5 -8.43 19.11 -16.23
C GLY A 5 -7.32 18.39 -15.48
N ILE A 6 -6.93 17.25 -16.03
CA ILE A 6 -5.78 16.48 -15.52
C ILE A 6 -4.51 17.34 -15.52
N GLN A 7 -4.38 18.28 -16.47
CA GLN A 7 -3.22 19.14 -16.62
C GLN A 7 -3.11 20.18 -15.50
N GLU A 8 -4.19 20.86 -15.14
CA GLU A 8 -4.22 21.78 -14.00
C GLU A 8 -3.96 21.04 -12.68
N LEU A 9 -4.53 19.84 -12.53
CA LEU A 9 -4.36 19.03 -11.33
C LEU A 9 -2.91 18.55 -11.17
N LEU A 10 -2.22 18.24 -12.28
CA LEU A 10 -0.78 17.95 -12.30
C LEU A 10 0.06 19.16 -11.87
N ILE A 11 -0.27 20.36 -12.36
CA ILE A 11 0.45 21.58 -11.96
C ILE A 11 0.29 21.84 -10.46
N ILE A 12 -0.92 21.70 -9.93
CA ILE A 12 -1.19 21.84 -8.49
C ILE A 12 -0.43 20.78 -7.70
N LEU A 13 -0.42 19.52 -8.17
CA LEU A 13 0.32 18.43 -7.53
C LEU A 13 1.82 18.75 -7.44
N VAL A 14 2.41 19.29 -8.52
CA VAL A 14 3.82 19.70 -8.52
C VAL A 14 4.08 20.81 -7.50
N ILE A 15 3.22 21.82 -7.43
CA ILE A 15 3.35 22.91 -6.43
C ILE A 15 3.27 22.35 -5.01
N VAL A 16 2.29 21.50 -4.72
CA VAL A 16 2.16 20.84 -3.41
C VAL A 16 3.41 20.01 -3.11
N MET A 17 3.94 19.29 -4.10
CA MET A 17 5.14 18.49 -3.95
C MET A 17 6.41 19.32 -3.72
N LEU A 18 6.46 20.56 -4.22
CA LEU A 18 7.55 21.49 -3.92
C LEU A 18 7.44 22.05 -2.49
N LEU A 19 6.22 22.36 -2.01
CA LEU A 19 6.00 22.90 -0.66
C LEU A 19 6.21 21.85 0.43
N PHE A 20 5.64 20.67 0.24
CA PHE A 20 5.68 19.58 1.23
C PHE A 20 6.86 18.63 1.00
N GLY A 21 7.44 18.61 -0.20
CA GLY A 21 8.46 17.64 -0.61
C GLY A 21 7.86 16.33 -1.12
N ALA A 22 8.56 15.68 -2.05
CA ALA A 22 8.15 14.40 -2.64
C ALA A 22 8.04 13.24 -1.62
N SER A 23 8.72 13.35 -0.47
CA SER A 23 8.72 12.31 0.56
C SER A 23 7.48 12.33 1.46
N ARG A 24 6.81 13.48 1.62
CA ARG A 24 5.68 13.61 2.56
C ARG A 24 4.38 13.04 2.03
N LEU A 25 4.13 13.12 0.73
CA LEU A 25 2.93 12.55 0.10
C LEU A 25 2.84 11.01 0.29
N PRO A 26 3.88 10.21 0.00
CA PRO A 26 3.87 8.77 0.26
C PRO A 26 3.77 8.42 1.75
N GLU A 27 4.42 9.19 2.62
CA GLU A 27 4.40 8.98 4.07
C GLU A 27 2.97 9.11 4.62
N LEU A 28 2.28 10.20 4.27
CA LEU A 28 0.87 10.43 4.60
C LEU A 28 -0.07 9.41 3.92
N GLY A 29 0.16 9.13 2.64
CA GLY A 29 -0.62 8.16 1.88
C GLY A 29 -0.53 6.74 2.44
N SER A 30 0.63 6.35 2.98
CA SER A 30 0.81 5.04 3.62
C SER A 30 -0.03 4.90 4.89
N GLY A 31 -0.14 5.95 5.71
CA GLY A 31 -0.96 5.97 6.92
C GLY A 31 -2.46 5.93 6.58
N VAL A 32 -2.89 6.82 5.68
CA VAL A 32 -4.29 6.88 5.21
C VAL A 32 -4.68 5.58 4.50
N GLY A 33 -3.81 5.01 3.66
CA GLY A 33 -4.07 3.77 2.94
C GLY A 33 -4.25 2.57 3.87
N LYS A 34 -3.46 2.48 4.94
CA LYS A 34 -3.65 1.44 5.98
C LYS A 34 -4.98 1.63 6.71
N ALA A 35 -5.34 2.86 7.05
CA ALA A 35 -6.61 3.17 7.71
C ALA A 35 -7.82 2.83 6.83
N ILE A 36 -7.81 3.24 5.55
CA ILE A 36 -8.87 2.90 4.59
C ILE A 36 -8.95 1.39 4.37
N ARG A 37 -7.80 0.71 4.29
CA ARG A 37 -7.75 -0.75 4.13
C ARG A 37 -8.36 -1.47 5.32
N GLY A 38 -7.96 -1.10 6.54
CA GLY A 38 -8.54 -1.65 7.77
C GLY A 38 -10.04 -1.38 7.86
N PHE A 39 -10.46 -0.15 7.55
CA PHE A 39 -11.89 0.20 7.52
C PHE A 39 -12.67 -0.64 6.51
N LYS A 40 -12.12 -0.85 5.31
CA LYS A 40 -12.74 -1.72 4.29
C LYS A 40 -12.79 -3.18 4.73
N ASP A 41 -11.72 -3.68 5.33
CA ASP A 41 -11.62 -5.08 5.76
C ASP A 41 -12.62 -5.37 6.90
N SER A 42 -12.82 -4.43 7.83
CA SER A 42 -13.84 -4.53 8.88
C SER A 42 -15.27 -4.40 8.33
N LEU A 43 -15.52 -3.50 7.38
CA LEU A 43 -16.82 -3.42 6.69
C LEU A 43 -17.13 -4.68 5.86
N ALA A 44 -16.10 -5.32 5.31
CA ALA A 44 -16.21 -6.57 4.57
C ALA A 44 -16.31 -7.81 5.47
N GLY A 45 -16.36 -7.65 6.81
CA GLY A 45 -16.49 -8.75 7.77
C GLY A 45 -15.29 -9.69 7.82
N LYS A 46 -14.11 -9.24 7.35
CA LYS A 46 -12.91 -10.07 7.23
C LYS A 46 -12.17 -10.32 8.55
N ASP A 47 -12.59 -9.63 9.61
CA ASP A 47 -12.02 -9.69 10.97
C ASP A 47 -12.79 -10.63 11.91
N ALA A 48 -13.60 -11.56 11.39
CA ALA A 48 -14.11 -12.68 12.18
C ALA A 48 -12.98 -13.70 12.42
N ILE A 49 -12.10 -13.40 13.39
CA ILE A 49 -11.11 -14.27 14.05
C ILE A 49 -10.50 -15.37 13.16
N ASP A 50 -9.39 -15.07 12.47
CA ASP A 50 -8.53 -16.11 11.90
C ASP A 50 -7.66 -16.71 13.03
N VAL A 51 -8.16 -17.79 13.67
CA VAL A 51 -7.40 -18.62 14.64
C VAL A 51 -6.40 -19.54 13.93
N THR A 52 -6.17 -19.37 12.63
CA THR A 52 -5.22 -20.21 11.90
C THR A 52 -3.79 -19.82 12.28
N PRO A 53 -3.00 -20.74 12.89
CA PRO A 53 -1.61 -20.44 13.21
C PRO A 53 -0.86 -20.19 11.90
N LYS A 54 -0.16 -19.06 11.87
CA LYS A 54 0.65 -18.56 10.76
C LYS A 54 1.59 -19.68 10.30
N LYS A 55 1.30 -20.31 9.15
CA LYS A 55 2.27 -21.19 8.46
C LYS A 55 3.46 -20.34 8.05
N GLU A 56 4.47 -20.41 8.91
CA GLU A 56 5.90 -20.31 8.67
C GLU A 56 6.23 -20.47 7.18
N LYS A 57 6.62 -19.35 6.55
CA LYS A 57 7.36 -19.36 5.29
C LYS A 57 8.83 -19.18 5.66
N ASP A 58 9.42 -20.24 6.17
CA ASP A 58 10.87 -20.42 6.18
C ASP A 58 11.19 -21.71 5.41
N GLU A 59 12.28 -21.62 4.64
CA GLU A 59 12.98 -22.69 3.88
C GLU A 59 12.28 -23.11 2.56
N ASP A 60 12.93 -23.12 1.39
CA ASP A 60 14.35 -23.37 1.16
C ASP A 60 14.83 -22.78 -0.19
N LYS A 61 15.97 -22.08 -0.12
CA LYS A 61 16.83 -21.72 -1.25
C LYS A 61 18.00 -22.70 -1.20
N ARG A 62 18.19 -23.41 -2.33
CA ARG A 62 19.43 -24.08 -2.78
C ARG A 62 19.69 -25.48 -2.21
N SER A 63 19.96 -26.35 -3.17
CA SER A 63 21.19 -27.16 -3.27
C SER A 63 20.96 -28.66 -3.22
N ASP A 64 21.32 -29.29 -4.34
CA ASP A 64 22.18 -30.47 -4.39
C ASP A 64 21.69 -31.78 -3.74
N LYS A 65 21.15 -32.64 -4.60
CA LYS A 65 21.57 -34.05 -4.78
C LYS A 65 20.72 -34.62 -5.93
N GLY A 66 21.30 -35.13 -7.02
CA GLY A 66 22.05 -36.38 -7.01
C GLY A 66 21.07 -37.50 -6.69
N LYS A 67 20.64 -38.35 -7.62
CA LYS A 67 21.37 -39.29 -8.47
C LYS A 67 20.31 -39.90 -9.41
N ALA A 68 20.56 -40.05 -10.71
CA ALA A 68 21.19 -41.25 -11.29
C ALA A 68 20.49 -42.54 -10.86
#